data_AF-A0A4V2AV60-F1
#
_entry.id   AF-A0A4V2AV60-F1
#
_cell.length_a   1.000
_cell.length_b   1.000
_cell.length_c   1.000
_cell.angle_alpha   90.00
_cell.angle_beta   90.00
_cell.angle_gamma   90.00
#
_symmetry.space_group_name_H-M   'P 1'
#
loop_
_entity.id
_entity.type
_entity.pdbx_description
1 polymer ?
#
loop_
_entity_poly.entity_id
_entity_poly.type
_entity_poly.pdbx_seq_one_letter_code
_entity_poly.pdbx_strand_id
1 'polypeptide(L)'
;MVIPVLGQGSLIVYPTHWWVGMKNPALQVMLHGKDISASNVSLAYPGVRVQKITKADNPNYLFVDLLISPAARPGVIDIKLTADGKSRRVAFNLRSRRAGKGNSYAQGVTSKDFMYLVMPDRFSNGDESNDRVAGMRDQTLNRDTVFNRHGGDLKGIQNHLDYFTDLGVTTLWLNPVIENDMPNRTEHGYAFTDHYKVDARLGGDIAYKTLI
;
A
#
# COMPACT_ATOMS: atom_id res chain seq x y z
N MET A 1 -10.07 7.75 12.89
CA MET A 1 -9.58 6.72 11.95
C MET A 1 -10.67 5.66 11.90
N VAL A 2 -11.39 5.55 10.79
CA VAL A 2 -12.51 4.58 10.69
C VAL A 2 -11.90 3.22 10.38
N ILE A 3 -11.80 2.38 11.40
CA ILE A 3 -11.52 0.94 11.23
C ILE A 3 -12.77 0.36 10.58
N PRO A 4 -12.70 -0.25 9.38
CA PRO A 4 -13.84 -0.98 8.86
C PRO A 4 -14.01 -2.23 9.71
N VAL A 5 -15.14 -2.27 10.42
CA VAL A 5 -15.61 -3.46 11.15
C VAL A 5 -15.74 -4.62 10.16
N LEU A 6 -15.00 -5.70 10.39
CA LEU A 6 -15.14 -6.98 9.71
C LEU A 6 -16.48 -7.62 10.12
N GLY A 7 -17.53 -7.36 9.35
CA GLY A 7 -18.88 -7.79 9.71
C GLY A 7 -19.94 -7.70 8.61
N GLN A 8 -19.56 -8.01 7.37
CA GLN A 8 -20.39 -8.40 6.21
C GLN A 8 -19.41 -8.37 5.02
N GLY A 9 -18.94 -9.53 4.57
CA GLY A 9 -17.87 -9.74 3.57
C GLY A 9 -17.19 -8.46 3.07
N SER A 10 -16.18 -7.99 3.81
CA SER A 10 -15.60 -6.66 3.62
C SER A 10 -15.17 -6.46 2.17
N LEU A 11 -15.73 -5.41 1.54
CA LEU A 11 -15.37 -5.01 0.20
C LEU A 11 -14.01 -4.30 0.24
N ILE A 12 -13.04 -4.88 -0.45
CA ILE A 12 -11.67 -4.37 -0.57
C ILE A 12 -11.51 -3.74 -1.96
N VAL A 13 -10.73 -2.66 -2.03
CA VAL A 13 -10.60 -1.81 -3.22
C VAL A 13 -9.13 -1.57 -3.48
N TYR A 14 -8.70 -1.84 -4.71
CA TYR A 14 -7.32 -1.66 -5.15
C TYR A 14 -7.27 -0.85 -6.45
N PRO A 15 -6.42 0.19 -6.54
CA PRO A 15 -5.68 0.78 -5.42
C PRO A 15 -6.63 1.36 -4.35
N THR A 16 -6.13 1.69 -3.16
CA THR A 16 -6.98 2.23 -2.07
C THR A 16 -7.41 3.68 -2.29
N HIS A 17 -6.70 4.39 -3.17
CA HIS A 17 -6.98 5.76 -3.60
C HIS A 17 -6.18 6.06 -4.88
N TRP A 18 -6.43 7.21 -5.50
CA TRP A 18 -5.67 7.69 -6.65
C TRP A 18 -5.45 9.21 -6.59
N TRP A 19 -4.87 9.76 -7.66
CA TRP A 19 -4.59 11.18 -7.79
C TRP A 19 -5.17 11.77 -9.07
N VAL A 20 -5.54 13.05 -9.00
CA VAL A 20 -5.88 13.83 -10.19
C VAL A 20 -4.63 14.21 -10.99
N GLY A 21 -4.79 14.46 -12.29
CA GLY A 21 -3.70 14.98 -13.14
C GLY A 21 -2.53 13.99 -13.32
N MET A 22 -2.79 12.69 -13.24
CA MET A 22 -1.83 11.66 -13.63
C MET A 22 -1.59 11.69 -15.15
N LYS A 23 -0.38 11.30 -15.60
CA LYS A 23 -0.02 11.31 -17.03
C LYS A 23 -0.90 10.35 -17.83
N ASN A 24 -1.12 9.15 -17.29
CA ASN A 24 -2.13 8.23 -17.81
C ASN A 24 -3.47 8.52 -17.12
N PRO A 25 -4.50 8.96 -17.85
CA PRO A 25 -5.82 9.21 -17.27
C PRO A 25 -6.63 7.93 -17.03
N ALA A 26 -6.20 6.79 -17.58
CA ALA A 26 -6.86 5.51 -17.36
C ALA A 26 -6.42 4.88 -16.03
N LEU A 27 -7.40 4.40 -15.26
CA LEU A 27 -7.20 3.70 -14.00
C LEU A 27 -8.13 2.49 -13.95
N GLN A 28 -7.59 1.30 -13.74
CA GLN A 28 -8.40 0.13 -13.40
C GLN A 28 -8.49 0.01 -11.87
N VAL A 29 -9.72 -0.01 -11.36
CA VAL A 29 -10.01 -0.29 -9.95
C VAL A 29 -10.48 -1.73 -9.81
N MET A 30 -9.76 -2.53 -9.04
CA MET A 30 -10.16 -3.89 -8.68
C MET A 30 -10.95 -3.86 -7.37
N LEU A 31 -12.15 -4.41 -7.40
CA LEU A 31 -13.02 -4.60 -6.26
C LEU A 31 -13.04 -6.08 -5.90
N HIS A 32 -12.77 -6.40 -4.64
CA HIS A 32 -12.83 -7.75 -4.10
C HIS A 32 -13.84 -7.82 -2.96
N GLY A 33 -14.85 -8.67 -3.08
CA GLY A 33 -15.87 -8.85 -2.07
C GLY A 33 -16.87 -9.91 -2.49
N LYS A 34 -17.62 -10.46 -1.53
CA LYS A 34 -18.55 -11.57 -1.81
C LYS A 34 -19.58 -11.20 -2.89
N ASP A 35 -19.63 -12.03 -3.94
CA ASP A 35 -20.57 -11.98 -5.07
C ASP A 35 -20.62 -10.62 -5.78
N ILE A 36 -19.50 -9.87 -5.76
CA ILE A 36 -19.46 -8.50 -6.25
C ILE A 36 -19.58 -8.40 -7.79
N SER A 37 -19.23 -9.46 -8.53
CA SER A 37 -19.24 -9.46 -10.01
C SER A 37 -20.65 -9.31 -10.61
N ALA A 38 -21.70 -9.68 -9.85
CA ALA A 38 -23.08 -9.49 -10.25
C ALA A 38 -23.53 -8.01 -10.25
N SER A 39 -22.76 -7.13 -9.62
CA SER A 39 -23.12 -5.72 -9.44
C SER A 39 -23.09 -4.93 -10.75
N ASN A 40 -24.12 -4.14 -10.99
CA ASN A 40 -24.04 -2.99 -11.88
C ASN A 40 -23.27 -1.86 -11.20
N VAL A 41 -22.44 -1.16 -11.95
CA VAL A 41 -21.60 -0.06 -11.45
C VAL A 41 -22.08 1.25 -12.02
N SER A 42 -22.25 2.25 -11.15
CA SER A 42 -22.53 3.63 -11.55
C SER A 42 -21.77 4.59 -10.64
N LEU A 43 -21.39 5.74 -11.19
CA LEU A 43 -20.83 6.85 -10.43
C LEU A 43 -21.17 8.15 -11.16
N ALA A 44 -21.27 9.23 -10.40
CA ALA A 44 -21.43 10.58 -10.94
C ALA A 44 -20.37 11.48 -10.27
N TYR A 45 -19.33 11.82 -11.02
CA TYR A 45 -18.24 12.67 -10.53
C TYR A 45 -17.68 13.52 -11.68
N PRO A 46 -17.67 14.86 -11.58
CA PRO A 46 -17.18 15.73 -12.64
C PRO A 46 -15.75 15.37 -13.08
N GLY A 47 -15.60 15.10 -14.37
CA GLY A 47 -14.32 14.73 -14.97
C GLY A 47 -13.90 13.28 -14.79
N VAL A 48 -14.76 12.39 -14.25
CA VAL A 48 -14.50 10.95 -14.12
C VAL A 48 -15.65 10.17 -14.75
N ARG A 49 -15.34 9.17 -15.57
CA ARG A 49 -16.35 8.29 -16.17
C ARG A 49 -15.92 6.83 -16.11
N VAL A 50 -16.89 5.93 -16.03
CA VAL A 50 -16.67 4.50 -16.25
C VAL A 50 -16.44 4.28 -17.75
N GLN A 51 -15.31 3.70 -18.10
CA GLN A 51 -14.97 3.33 -19.47
C GLN A 51 -15.36 1.89 -19.77
N LYS A 52 -15.10 0.98 -18.83
CA LYS A 52 -15.39 -0.44 -18.99
C LYS A 52 -15.60 -1.08 -17.61
N ILE A 53 -16.44 -2.09 -17.57
CA ILE A 53 -16.63 -2.97 -16.41
C ILE A 53 -16.27 -4.38 -16.87
N THR A 54 -15.36 -5.05 -16.18
CA THR A 54 -14.98 -6.44 -16.47
C THR A 54 -15.35 -7.32 -15.28
N LYS A 55 -16.22 -8.29 -15.51
CA LYS A 55 -16.58 -9.32 -14.53
C LYS A 55 -15.57 -10.47 -14.66
N ALA A 56 -14.95 -10.85 -13.55
CA ALA A 56 -14.08 -12.01 -13.53
C ALA A 56 -14.90 -13.30 -13.48
N ASP A 57 -14.28 -14.43 -13.85
CA ASP A 57 -14.88 -15.76 -13.68
C ASP A 57 -15.15 -16.07 -12.19
N ASN A 58 -14.26 -15.58 -11.31
CA ASN A 58 -14.50 -15.63 -9.87
C ASN A 58 -15.54 -14.57 -9.48
N PRO A 59 -16.69 -14.95 -8.88
CA PRO A 59 -17.78 -14.03 -8.58
C PRO A 59 -17.40 -12.96 -7.55
N ASN A 60 -16.29 -13.14 -6.84
CA ASN A 60 -15.84 -12.22 -5.81
C ASN A 60 -15.00 -11.05 -6.34
N TYR A 61 -14.77 -10.95 -7.66
CA TYR A 61 -13.96 -9.90 -8.25
C TYR A 61 -14.71 -9.12 -9.35
N LEU A 62 -14.51 -7.81 -9.35
CA LEU A 62 -15.05 -6.89 -10.36
C LEU A 62 -14.01 -5.80 -10.66
N PHE A 63 -13.74 -5.57 -11.94
CA PHE A 63 -12.82 -4.54 -12.39
C PHE A 63 -13.59 -3.38 -13.01
N VAL A 64 -13.30 -2.17 -12.58
CA VAL A 64 -13.91 -0.93 -13.06
C VAL A 64 -12.83 -0.06 -13.66
N ASP A 65 -12.82 0.04 -14.99
CA ASP A 65 -11.90 0.90 -15.72
C ASP A 65 -12.49 2.31 -15.74
N LEU A 66 -11.79 3.25 -15.11
CA LEU A 66 -12.12 4.65 -15.02
C LEU A 66 -11.25 5.46 -15.98
N LEU A 67 -11.85 6.47 -16.59
CA LEU A 67 -11.12 7.55 -17.23
C LEU A 67 -11.24 8.82 -16.37
N ILE A 68 -10.10 9.30 -15.86
CA ILE A 68 -9.98 10.49 -15.01
C ILE A 68 -9.40 11.62 -15.86
N SER A 69 -10.25 12.56 -16.25
CA SER A 69 -9.84 13.69 -17.08
C SER A 69 -8.88 14.64 -16.37
N PRO A 70 -8.07 15.42 -17.09
CA PRO A 70 -7.21 16.46 -16.51
C PRO A 70 -7.98 17.55 -15.73
N ALA A 71 -9.28 17.73 -16.00
CA ALA A 71 -10.14 18.69 -15.34
C ALA A 71 -10.78 18.15 -14.04
N ALA A 72 -10.63 16.86 -13.73
CA ALA A 72 -11.12 16.27 -12.50
C ALA A 72 -10.47 16.96 -11.29
N ARG A 73 -11.28 17.28 -10.28
CA ARG A 73 -10.83 17.88 -9.03
C ARG A 73 -10.58 16.80 -7.97
N PRO A 74 -9.77 17.06 -6.94
CA PRO A 74 -9.67 16.18 -5.78
C PRO A 74 -11.02 16.04 -5.07
N GLY A 75 -11.28 14.88 -4.48
CA GLY A 75 -12.49 14.60 -3.71
C GLY A 75 -12.75 13.11 -3.57
N VAL A 76 -13.96 12.76 -3.17
CA VAL A 76 -14.39 11.36 -3.01
C VAL A 76 -15.35 11.00 -4.13
N ILE A 77 -15.01 9.96 -4.89
CA ILE A 77 -15.92 9.34 -5.85
C ILE A 77 -16.77 8.31 -5.11
N ASP A 78 -18.08 8.48 -5.15
CA ASP A 78 -19.03 7.47 -4.70
C ASP A 78 -19.29 6.48 -5.84
N ILE A 79 -18.61 5.33 -5.80
CA ILE A 79 -18.88 4.22 -6.72
C ILE A 79 -20.04 3.41 -6.16
N LYS A 80 -21.19 3.49 -6.82
CA LYS A 80 -22.40 2.76 -6.44
C LYS A 80 -22.45 1.42 -7.15
N LEU A 81 -22.59 0.37 -6.35
CA LEU A 81 -22.76 -1.01 -6.78
C LEU A 81 -24.20 -1.43 -6.49
N THR A 82 -24.89 -2.00 -7.47
CA THR A 82 -26.28 -2.47 -7.30
C THR A 82 -26.46 -3.88 -7.87
N ALA A 83 -26.98 -4.79 -7.05
CA ALA A 83 -27.33 -6.16 -7.41
C ALA A 83 -28.59 -6.58 -6.65
N ASP A 84 -29.54 -7.24 -7.29
CA ASP A 84 -30.76 -7.79 -6.68
C ASP A 84 -31.52 -6.82 -5.77
N GLY A 85 -31.68 -5.58 -6.22
CA GLY A 85 -32.33 -4.50 -5.46
C GLY A 85 -31.53 -3.97 -4.26
N LYS A 86 -30.38 -4.56 -3.93
CA LYS A 86 -29.46 -4.09 -2.89
C LYS A 86 -28.43 -3.14 -3.48
N SER A 87 -28.01 -2.16 -2.68
CA SER A 87 -26.96 -1.23 -3.06
C SER A 87 -25.82 -1.22 -2.05
N ARG A 88 -24.59 -1.23 -2.54
CA ARG A 88 -23.36 -0.99 -1.77
C ARG A 88 -22.65 0.24 -2.36
N ARG A 89 -21.92 0.96 -1.53
CA ARG A 89 -21.12 2.12 -1.97
C ARG A 89 -19.65 1.90 -1.63
N VAL A 90 -18.79 2.34 -2.52
CA VAL A 90 -17.35 2.44 -2.31
C VAL A 90 -16.96 3.91 -2.40
N ALA A 91 -16.43 4.44 -1.30
CA ALA A 91 -15.83 5.77 -1.27
C ALA A 91 -14.40 5.67 -1.78
N PHE A 92 -14.14 6.19 -2.99
CA PHE A 92 -12.83 6.14 -3.63
C PHE A 92 -12.19 7.53 -3.68
N ASN A 93 -11.06 7.72 -3.01
CA ASN A 93 -10.44 9.03 -2.85
C ASN A 93 -9.58 9.40 -4.07
N LEU A 94 -9.87 10.55 -4.70
CA LEU A 94 -8.96 11.25 -5.61
C LEU A 94 -8.25 12.39 -4.87
N ARG A 95 -6.94 12.27 -4.72
CA ARG A 95 -6.10 13.22 -3.99
C ARG A 95 -5.41 14.22 -4.94
N SER A 96 -5.04 15.37 -4.40
CA SER A 96 -4.12 16.30 -5.07
C SER A 96 -2.73 15.68 -5.16
N ARG A 97 -2.05 15.86 -6.29
CA ARG A 97 -0.62 15.58 -6.40
C ARG A 97 0.17 16.65 -5.66
N ARG A 98 1.37 16.28 -5.19
CA ARG A 98 2.35 17.26 -4.70
C ARG A 98 2.69 18.28 -5.80
N ALA A 99 3.09 19.48 -5.39
CA ALA A 99 3.53 20.54 -6.30
C ALA A 99 4.64 20.03 -7.25
N GLY A 100 4.70 20.62 -8.45
CA GLY A 100 5.64 20.17 -9.49
C GLY A 100 5.44 18.72 -9.94
N LYS A 101 4.23 18.17 -9.76
CA LYS A 101 3.88 16.77 -10.09
C LYS A 101 4.72 15.73 -9.31
N GLY A 102 5.32 16.14 -8.18
CA GLY A 102 6.19 15.31 -7.35
C GLY A 102 7.68 15.45 -7.67
N ASN A 103 8.05 15.98 -8.83
CA ASN A 103 9.47 16.14 -9.22
C ASN A 103 10.19 17.21 -8.40
N SER A 104 9.45 18.18 -7.85
CA SER A 104 10.00 19.16 -6.91
C SER A 104 10.25 18.58 -5.50
N TYR A 105 9.69 17.41 -5.21
CA TYR A 105 9.86 16.73 -3.93
C TYR A 105 10.92 15.63 -4.01
N ALA A 106 10.83 14.76 -5.01
CA ALA A 106 11.75 13.65 -5.21
C ALA A 106 12.31 13.68 -6.62
N GLN A 107 13.63 13.78 -6.71
CA GLN A 107 14.40 13.43 -7.90
C GLN A 107 14.77 11.94 -7.81
N GLY A 108 14.76 11.23 -8.94
CA GLY A 108 15.19 9.84 -8.98
C GLY A 108 16.71 9.71 -8.82
N VAL A 109 17.16 8.56 -8.32
CA VAL A 109 18.58 8.22 -8.09
C VAL A 109 19.41 8.38 -9.39
N THR A 110 20.64 8.89 -9.26
CA THR A 110 21.59 9.12 -10.35
C THR A 110 22.96 8.52 -10.05
N SER A 111 23.89 8.58 -11.00
CA SER A 111 25.28 8.14 -10.80
C SER A 111 26.07 8.99 -9.79
N LYS A 112 25.51 10.08 -9.29
CA LYS A 112 26.10 10.90 -8.22
C LYS A 112 25.79 10.35 -6.83
N ASP A 113 24.84 9.43 -6.72
CA ASP A 113 24.35 8.94 -5.44
C ASP A 113 25.18 7.75 -4.93
N PHE A 114 25.43 7.74 -3.62
CA PHE A 114 25.99 6.59 -2.93
C PHE A 114 24.85 5.84 -2.23
N MET A 115 24.55 4.64 -2.74
CA MET A 115 23.44 3.83 -2.29
C MET A 115 23.88 2.77 -1.27
N TYR A 116 23.11 2.62 -0.19
CA TYR A 116 23.30 1.60 0.84
C TYR A 116 22.10 0.66 0.90
N LEU A 117 22.32 -0.65 0.78
CA LEU A 117 21.29 -1.67 0.90
C LEU A 117 21.07 -2.03 2.38
N VAL A 118 19.83 -1.96 2.84
CA VAL A 118 19.41 -2.28 4.20
C VAL A 118 18.38 -3.40 4.17
N MET A 119 18.62 -4.45 4.95
CA MET A 119 17.59 -5.43 5.32
C MET A 119 16.96 -4.97 6.63
N PRO A 120 15.71 -4.45 6.64
CA PRO A 120 15.15 -3.81 7.82
C PRO A 120 15.20 -4.69 9.08
N ASP A 121 14.78 -5.96 8.96
CA ASP A 121 14.80 -6.94 10.05
C ASP A 121 16.19 -7.15 10.69
N ARG A 122 17.28 -6.80 9.99
CA ARG A 122 18.66 -7.08 10.40
C ARG A 122 19.49 -5.85 10.74
N PHE A 123 18.95 -4.65 10.56
CA PHE A 123 19.73 -3.43 10.72
C PHE A 123 19.72 -2.93 12.16
N SER A 124 18.56 -2.54 12.68
CA SER A 124 18.41 -2.02 14.03
C SER A 124 16.96 -2.19 14.47
N ASN A 125 16.75 -2.68 15.70
CA ASN A 125 15.43 -2.79 16.32
C ASN A 125 15.18 -1.51 17.12
N GLY A 126 14.29 -0.64 16.63
CA GLY A 126 13.97 0.63 17.26
C GLY A 126 12.67 0.63 18.07
N ASP A 127 11.85 -0.41 17.96
CA ASP A 127 10.59 -0.57 18.66
C ASP A 127 10.23 -2.06 18.85
N GLU A 128 10.72 -2.64 19.95
CA GLU A 128 10.49 -4.04 20.33
C GLU A 128 8.99 -4.40 20.48
N SER A 129 8.10 -3.41 20.61
CA SER A 129 6.66 -3.67 20.73
C SER A 129 6.04 -4.23 19.45
N ASN A 130 6.72 -4.08 18.31
CA ASN A 130 6.26 -4.58 17.01
C ASN A 130 6.95 -5.88 16.56
N ASP A 131 7.91 -6.42 17.32
CA ASP A 131 8.60 -7.68 17.00
C ASP A 131 7.64 -8.87 16.78
N ARG A 132 6.55 -8.87 17.56
CA ARG A 132 5.50 -9.90 17.57
C ARG A 132 4.13 -9.24 17.49
N VAL A 133 3.55 -9.24 16.29
CA VAL A 133 2.21 -8.68 16.07
C VAL A 133 1.16 -9.78 16.17
N ALA A 134 0.18 -9.59 17.06
CA ALA A 134 -0.93 -10.53 17.23
C ALA A 134 -1.70 -10.71 15.92
N GLY A 135 -1.97 -11.96 15.54
CA GLY A 135 -2.67 -12.31 14.30
C GLY A 135 -1.76 -12.58 13.09
N MET A 136 -0.49 -12.18 13.12
CA MET A 136 0.48 -12.58 12.09
C MET A 136 0.96 -14.02 12.32
N ARG A 137 1.28 -14.75 11.25
CA ARG A 137 1.60 -16.17 11.29
C ARG A 137 3.01 -16.46 11.81
N ASP A 138 4.01 -15.75 11.29
CA ASP A 138 5.40 -15.90 11.74
C ASP A 138 5.63 -15.07 13.01
N GLN A 139 5.70 -15.81 14.12
CA GLN A 139 6.02 -15.35 15.46
C GLN A 139 7.45 -15.77 15.86
N THR A 140 8.37 -15.95 14.91
CA THR A 140 9.77 -16.18 15.25
C THR A 140 10.43 -14.89 15.73
N LEU A 141 11.37 -15.01 16.67
CA LEU A 141 12.24 -13.92 17.11
C LEU A 141 13.48 -14.57 17.72
N ASN A 142 14.47 -14.88 16.90
CA ASN A 142 15.71 -15.54 17.35
C ASN A 142 16.88 -15.11 16.48
N ARG A 143 17.86 -14.46 17.12
CA ARG A 143 19.04 -13.92 16.44
C ARG A 143 20.13 -14.96 16.16
N ASP A 144 20.02 -16.15 16.75
CA ASP A 144 20.99 -17.25 16.57
C ASP A 144 20.82 -17.99 15.23
N THR A 145 19.76 -17.69 14.48
CA THR A 145 19.52 -18.27 13.16
C THR A 145 19.22 -17.18 12.14
N VAL A 146 19.74 -17.34 10.94
CA VAL A 146 19.50 -16.42 9.81
C VAL A 146 18.08 -16.51 9.24
N PHE A 147 17.28 -17.49 9.67
CA PHE A 147 15.95 -17.77 9.13
C PHE A 147 14.78 -17.25 9.96
N ASN A 148 15.06 -16.83 11.19
CA ASN A 148 14.04 -16.22 12.03
C ASN A 148 14.14 -14.71 11.91
N ARG A 149 13.06 -14.02 12.28
CA ARG A 149 13.10 -12.58 12.47
C ARG A 149 14.05 -12.20 13.60
N HIS A 150 14.71 -11.07 13.43
CA HIS A 150 15.63 -10.48 14.41
C HIS A 150 15.06 -9.19 15.04
N GLY A 151 13.92 -8.70 14.53
CA GLY A 151 13.16 -7.59 15.12
C GLY A 151 13.58 -6.21 14.60
N GLY A 152 14.51 -6.14 13.64
CA GLY A 152 14.83 -4.85 13.03
C GLY A 152 13.63 -4.23 12.32
N ASP A 153 13.49 -2.91 12.39
CA ASP A 153 12.30 -2.22 11.92
C ASP A 153 12.61 -0.83 11.32
N LEU A 154 11.57 -0.18 10.78
CA LEU A 154 11.75 1.13 10.17
C LEU A 154 12.08 2.21 11.21
N LYS A 155 11.68 2.03 12.47
CA LYS A 155 12.03 2.96 13.54
C LYS A 155 13.52 2.90 13.86
N GLY A 156 14.11 1.71 13.87
CA GLY A 156 15.55 1.52 14.01
C GLY A 156 16.32 2.18 12.87
N ILE A 157 15.86 2.05 11.62
CA ILE A 157 16.45 2.79 10.48
C ILE A 157 16.36 4.31 10.71
N GLN A 158 15.19 4.83 11.10
CA GLN A 158 15.02 6.26 11.38
C GLN A 158 15.97 6.78 12.47
N ASN A 159 16.22 5.97 13.51
CA ASN A 159 17.11 6.34 14.61
C ASN A 159 18.59 6.40 14.20
N HIS A 160 18.97 5.90 13.02
CA HIS A 160 20.35 5.88 12.53
C HIS A 160 20.52 6.57 11.16
N LEU A 161 19.64 7.51 10.81
CA LEU A 161 19.81 8.31 9.59
C LEU A 161 21.11 9.13 9.60
N ASP A 162 21.56 9.57 10.77
CA ASP A 162 22.83 10.28 10.93
C ASP A 162 24.03 9.39 10.58
N TYR A 163 24.02 8.10 10.95
CA TYR A 163 25.08 7.15 10.57
C TYR A 163 25.25 7.04 9.06
N PHE A 164 24.14 6.98 8.32
CA PHE A 164 24.20 6.93 6.86
C PHE A 164 24.74 8.24 6.28
N THR A 165 24.31 9.37 6.83
CA THR A 165 24.77 10.69 6.42
C THR A 165 26.28 10.87 6.65
N ASP A 166 26.78 10.45 7.82
CA ASP A 166 28.20 10.52 8.18
C ASP A 166 29.06 9.61 7.29
N LEU A 167 28.53 8.46 6.87
CA LEU A 167 29.17 7.56 5.91
C LEU A 167 29.19 8.14 4.47
N GLY A 168 28.44 9.21 4.22
CA GLY A 168 28.28 9.83 2.89
C GLY A 168 27.23 9.15 2.01
N VAL A 169 26.38 8.29 2.58
CA VAL A 169 25.27 7.65 1.87
C VAL A 169 24.21 8.70 1.55
N THR A 170 23.74 8.71 0.30
CA THR A 170 22.68 9.64 -0.16
C THR A 170 21.38 8.92 -0.50
N THR A 171 21.39 7.59 -0.56
CA THR A 171 20.22 6.79 -0.91
C THR A 171 20.19 5.49 -0.10
N LEU A 172 19.04 5.20 0.50
CA LEU A 172 18.78 3.90 1.12
C LEU A 172 17.95 3.04 0.17
N TRP A 173 18.44 1.85 -0.13
CA TRP A 173 17.67 0.79 -0.76
C TRP A 173 17.26 -0.21 0.33
N LEU A 174 15.97 -0.35 0.57
CA LEU A 174 15.47 -1.35 1.51
C LEU A 174 15.15 -2.66 0.77
N ASN A 175 15.40 -3.81 1.39
CA ASN A 175 14.64 -5.01 1.07
C ASN A 175 13.14 -4.73 1.20
N PRO A 176 12.25 -5.53 0.58
CA PRO A 176 10.84 -5.22 0.59
C PRO A 176 10.27 -5.06 2.00
N VAL A 177 9.58 -3.95 2.22
CA VAL A 177 8.89 -3.63 3.47
C VAL A 177 7.40 -3.99 3.44
N ILE A 178 6.95 -4.52 2.30
CA ILE A 178 5.56 -4.93 2.04
C ILE A 178 5.22 -6.13 2.93
N GLU A 179 3.97 -6.23 3.36
CA GLU A 179 3.48 -7.30 4.22
C GLU A 179 3.87 -8.70 3.70
N ASN A 180 4.49 -9.49 4.56
CA ASN A 180 4.86 -10.89 4.34
C ASN A 180 4.35 -11.74 5.50
N ASP A 181 3.04 -12.05 5.52
CA ASP A 181 2.38 -12.86 6.54
C ASP A 181 2.47 -14.38 6.28
N MET A 182 3.65 -14.85 5.84
CA MET A 182 3.97 -16.27 5.70
C MET A 182 4.25 -16.90 7.08
N PRO A 183 4.11 -18.23 7.26
CA PRO A 183 4.29 -18.89 8.56
C PRO A 183 5.73 -18.97 9.06
N ASN A 184 6.71 -18.78 8.17
CA ASN A 184 8.13 -18.72 8.47
C ASN A 184 8.84 -17.95 7.36
N ARG A 185 10.12 -17.68 7.56
CA ARG A 185 10.99 -17.03 6.57
C ARG A 185 10.48 -15.63 6.18
N THR A 186 9.94 -14.87 7.13
CA THR A 186 9.40 -13.53 6.82
C THR A 186 10.43 -12.41 6.90
N GLU A 187 11.62 -12.68 7.46
CA GLU A 187 12.74 -11.74 7.62
C GLU A 187 13.11 -11.00 6.33
N HIS A 188 12.96 -11.69 5.19
CA HIS A 188 13.49 -11.24 3.91
C HIS A 188 12.50 -10.37 3.12
N GLY A 189 11.23 -10.33 3.52
CA GLY A 189 10.19 -9.50 2.88
C GLY A 189 9.69 -9.97 1.49
N TYR A 190 10.48 -10.69 0.69
CA TYR A 190 10.13 -11.06 -0.70
C TYR A 190 8.89 -11.94 -0.95
N ALA A 191 8.20 -12.48 0.06
CA ALA A 191 7.00 -13.30 -0.12
C ALA A 191 5.72 -12.51 0.23
N PHE A 192 5.30 -11.62 -0.68
CA PHE A 192 4.24 -10.65 -0.42
C PHE A 192 2.87 -11.31 -0.20
N THR A 193 2.18 -10.92 0.88
CA THR A 193 0.79 -11.33 1.16
C THR A 193 -0.22 -10.22 0.92
N ASP A 194 0.19 -8.95 1.01
CA ASP A 194 -0.64 -7.78 0.69
C ASP A 194 0.24 -6.67 0.07
N HIS A 195 0.06 -6.38 -1.22
CA HIS A 195 0.88 -5.40 -1.95
C HIS A 195 0.61 -3.94 -1.56
N TYR A 196 -0.44 -3.67 -0.79
CA TYR A 196 -0.88 -2.32 -0.44
C TYR A 196 -0.66 -1.98 1.04
N LYS A 197 0.02 -2.86 1.78
CA LYS A 197 0.36 -2.64 3.19
C LYS A 197 1.85 -2.86 3.43
N VAL A 198 2.40 -2.02 4.29
CA VAL A 198 3.71 -2.26 4.90
C VAL A 198 3.55 -3.25 6.05
N ASP A 199 4.51 -4.15 6.21
CA ASP A 199 4.49 -5.18 7.26
C ASP A 199 4.38 -4.55 8.65
N ALA A 200 3.41 -5.02 9.44
CA ALA A 200 3.15 -4.47 10.76
C ALA A 200 4.34 -4.65 11.72
N ARG A 201 5.15 -5.71 11.53
CA ARG A 201 6.37 -5.96 12.31
C ARG A 201 7.57 -5.10 11.88
N LEU A 202 7.35 -4.17 10.96
CA LEU A 202 8.30 -3.12 10.59
C LEU A 202 7.79 -1.72 11.00
N GLY A 203 6.63 -1.64 11.67
CA GLY A 203 5.95 -0.40 12.05
C GLY A 203 4.86 0.07 11.07
N GLY A 204 4.59 -0.69 10.02
CA GLY A 204 3.48 -0.46 9.08
C GLY A 204 3.55 0.86 8.29
N ASP A 205 2.42 1.22 7.68
CA ASP A 205 2.34 2.35 6.73
C ASP A 205 2.77 3.70 7.36
N ILE A 206 2.54 3.86 8.67
CA ILE A 206 2.89 5.08 9.40
C ILE A 206 4.40 5.21 9.53
N ALA A 207 5.10 4.15 9.93
CA ALA A 207 6.55 4.16 10.05
C ALA A 207 7.21 4.36 8.68
N TYR A 208 6.70 3.71 7.63
CA TYR A 208 7.21 3.91 6.27
C TYR A 208 7.01 5.34 5.78
N LYS A 209 5.82 5.92 5.98
CA LYS A 209 5.55 7.31 5.62
C LYS A 209 6.41 8.30 6.40
N THR A 210 6.76 7.98 7.64
CA THR A 210 7.62 8.85 8.48
C THR A 210 9.07 8.83 8.02
N LEU A 211 9.52 7.71 7.44
CA LEU A 211 10.86 7.56 6.89
C LEU A 211 11.07 8.33 5.56
N ILE A 212 10.00 8.67 4.82
CA ILE A 212 10.05 9.21 3.43
C ILE A 212 9.52 10.64 3.26
#